data_AF-A0A0M0GKS4-F1
#
_entry.id   AF-A0A0M0GKS4-F1
#
_cell.length_a   1.000
_cell.length_b   1.000
_cell.length_c   1.000
_cell.angle_alpha   90.00
_cell.angle_beta   90.00
_cell.angle_gamma   90.00
#
_symmetry.space_group_name_H-M   'P 1'
#
loop_
_entity.id
_entity.type
_entity.pdbx_description
1 polymer ?
#
loop_
_entity_poly.entity_id
_entity_poly.type
_entity_poly.pdbx_seq_one_letter_code
_entity_poly.pdbx_strand_id
1 'polypeptide(L)'
;MTVMTAILPLVILILIFGVFIFMVRLAGKFATPKVTHWLLFLYISVLLLGTVFVPFIIDDPMSQKGMGKVVDTDREFSDLYSNLNKGELDQIDAKYLMKESSFSNYQNQTIRVESSNNDGSQILIERKAVNDDTIEAFIFGNGLIIDGYDFSRKLKPYHLELMDNTLTINLPHQQDINLLIAKADFPIRQFTGESIINPSFSTGDQVVYLRIPNNLELIAGDHVFLEFIEK
;
A
#
# COMPACT_ATOMS: atom_id res chain seq x y z
N MET A 1 14.95 -2.12 -21.99
CA MET A 1 14.15 -3.37 -22.09
C MET A 1 12.68 -3.12 -22.43
N THR A 2 12.12 -1.93 -22.19
CA THR A 2 10.71 -1.56 -22.45
C THR A 2 10.31 -1.46 -23.92
N VAL A 3 11.22 -0.99 -24.80
CA VAL A 3 10.92 -0.84 -26.24
C VAL A 3 10.87 -2.20 -26.95
N MET A 4 11.75 -3.13 -26.56
CA MET A 4 11.83 -4.46 -27.17
C MET A 4 10.62 -5.34 -26.80
N THR A 5 10.11 -5.19 -25.57
CA THR A 5 8.88 -5.88 -25.12
C THR A 5 7.62 -5.26 -25.70
N ALA A 6 7.59 -3.95 -25.98
CA ALA A 6 6.46 -3.28 -26.64
C ALA A 6 6.33 -3.62 -28.13
N ILE A 7 7.45 -3.87 -28.82
CA ILE A 7 7.46 -4.18 -30.26
C ILE A 7 7.12 -5.65 -30.53
N LEU A 8 7.41 -6.55 -29.59
CA LEU A 8 7.15 -7.98 -29.72
C LEU A 8 5.69 -8.34 -30.08
N PRO A 9 4.66 -7.81 -29.39
CA PRO A 9 3.26 -8.09 -29.76
C PRO A 9 2.90 -7.53 -31.15
N LEU A 10 3.49 -6.41 -31.56
CA LEU A 10 3.28 -5.83 -32.89
C LEU A 10 3.87 -6.73 -33.99
N VAL A 11 5.07 -7.27 -33.75
CA VAL A 11 5.73 -8.22 -34.66
C VAL A 11 4.95 -9.53 -34.75
N ILE A 12 4.47 -10.06 -33.62
CA ILE A 12 3.62 -11.26 -33.59
C ILE A 12 2.32 -11.02 -34.37
N LEU A 13 1.69 -9.85 -34.21
CA LEU A 13 0.47 -9.49 -34.93
C LEU A 13 0.71 -9.41 -36.44
N ILE A 14 1.81 -8.78 -36.88
CA ILE A 14 2.21 -8.73 -38.30
C ILE A 14 2.46 -10.13 -38.85
N LEU A 15 3.09 -11.01 -38.06
CA LEU A 15 3.38 -12.39 -38.46
C LEU A 15 2.08 -13.21 -38.60
N ILE A 16 1.13 -13.07 -37.66
CA ILE A 16 -0.21 -13.67 -37.74
C ILE A 16 -0.95 -13.15 -38.98
N PHE A 17 -0.93 -11.84 -39.23
CA PHE A 17 -1.58 -11.24 -40.41
C PHE A 17 -0.94 -11.72 -41.72
N GLY A 18 0.40 -11.83 -41.75
CA GLY A 18 1.15 -12.35 -42.89
C GLY A 18 0.80 -13.80 -43.20
N VAL A 19 0.76 -14.66 -42.16
CA VAL A 19 0.34 -16.06 -42.29
C VAL A 19 -1.12 -16.16 -42.73
N PHE A 20 -2.01 -15.32 -42.21
CA PHE A 20 -3.41 -15.27 -42.60
C PHE A 20 -3.57 -14.89 -44.08
N ILE A 21 -2.93 -13.81 -44.53
CA ILE A 21 -2.97 -13.37 -45.94
C ILE A 21 -2.37 -14.46 -46.85
N PHE A 22 -1.27 -15.08 -46.44
CA PHE A 22 -0.64 -16.17 -47.19
C PHE A 22 -1.58 -17.38 -47.32
N MET A 23 -2.24 -17.79 -46.23
CA MET A 23 -3.24 -18.85 -46.24
C MET A 23 -4.44 -18.50 -47.11
N VAL A 24 -4.98 -17.28 -47.04
CA VAL A 24 -6.13 -16.85 -47.84
C VAL A 24 -5.78 -16.83 -49.33
N ARG A 25 -4.56 -16.38 -49.69
CA ARG A 25 -4.07 -16.46 -51.08
C ARG A 25 -3.92 -17.90 -51.57
N LEU A 26 -3.44 -18.81 -50.73
CA LEU A 26 -3.36 -20.23 -51.05
C LEU A 26 -4.75 -20.90 -51.14
N ALA A 27 -5.70 -20.45 -50.32
CA ALA A 27 -7.04 -20.98 -50.19
C ALA A 27 -8.05 -20.42 -51.23
N GLY A 28 -7.64 -19.49 -52.09
CA GLY A 28 -8.48 -18.83 -53.12
C GLY A 28 -9.18 -19.76 -54.13
N LYS A 29 -9.00 -21.09 -54.03
CA LYS A 29 -9.76 -22.09 -54.79
C LYS A 29 -10.48 -23.15 -53.94
N PHE A 30 -10.32 -23.19 -52.61
CA PHE A 30 -10.86 -24.28 -51.79
C PHE A 30 -11.21 -23.84 -50.36
N ALA A 31 -12.36 -23.17 -50.20
CA ALA A 31 -13.09 -23.18 -48.94
C ALA A 31 -13.69 -24.57 -48.71
N THR A 32 -12.82 -25.54 -48.46
CA THR A 32 -13.20 -26.92 -48.13
C THR A 32 -13.16 -27.09 -46.61
N PRO A 33 -14.01 -27.97 -46.03
CA PRO A 33 -14.07 -28.18 -44.58
C PRO A 33 -12.73 -28.51 -43.93
N LYS A 34 -11.74 -28.99 -44.70
CA LYS A 34 -10.37 -29.25 -44.24
C LYS A 34 -9.63 -27.98 -43.80
N VAL A 35 -9.86 -26.86 -44.47
CA VAL A 35 -9.22 -25.57 -44.13
C VAL A 35 -9.76 -25.04 -42.80
N THR A 36 -11.07 -25.21 -42.55
CA THR A 36 -11.71 -24.81 -41.29
C THR A 36 -11.15 -25.57 -40.08
N HIS A 37 -10.90 -26.87 -40.22
CA HIS A 37 -10.26 -27.67 -39.15
C HIS A 37 -8.82 -27.22 -38.89
N TRP A 38 -8.08 -26.85 -39.93
CA TRP A 38 -6.70 -26.36 -39.79
C TRP A 38 -6.63 -25.00 -39.10
N LEU A 39 -7.58 -24.12 -39.40
CA LEU A 39 -7.71 -22.81 -38.75
C LEU A 39 -8.10 -22.97 -37.28
N LEU A 40 -9.02 -23.89 -36.98
CA LEU A 40 -9.38 -24.24 -35.60
C LEU A 40 -8.21 -24.84 -34.82
N PHE A 41 -7.42 -25.72 -35.46
CA PHE A 41 -6.21 -26.29 -34.84
C PHE A 41 -5.15 -25.22 -34.56
N LEU A 42 -4.93 -24.29 -35.50
CA LEU A 42 -4.02 -23.17 -35.31
C LEU A 42 -4.48 -22.26 -34.17
N TYR A 43 -5.78 -21.94 -34.13
CA TYR A 43 -6.37 -21.13 -33.06
C TYR A 43 -6.19 -21.78 -31.69
N ILE A 44 -6.54 -23.06 -31.54
CA ILE A 44 -6.37 -23.81 -30.29
C ILE A 44 -4.88 -23.88 -29.90
N SER A 45 -3.99 -24.12 -30.86
CA SER A 45 -2.54 -24.17 -30.61
C SER A 45 -2.01 -22.83 -30.10
N VAL A 46 -2.41 -21.72 -30.71
CA VAL A 46 -2.04 -20.37 -30.26
C VAL A 46 -2.58 -20.09 -28.87
N LEU A 47 -3.81 -20.52 -28.56
CA LEU A 47 -4.42 -20.33 -27.23
C LEU A 47 -3.70 -21.13 -26.14
N LEU A 48 -3.33 -22.38 -26.45
CA LEU A 48 -2.55 -23.24 -25.56
C LEU A 48 -1.13 -22.68 -25.35
N LEU A 49 -0.47 -22.26 -26.43
CA LEU A 49 0.82 -21.57 -26.36
C LEU A 49 0.71 -20.32 -25.49
N GLY A 50 -0.30 -19.47 -25.71
CA GLY A 50 -0.55 -18.30 -24.88
C GLY A 50 -0.66 -18.67 -23.40
N THR A 51 -1.45 -19.68 -23.07
CA THR A 51 -1.63 -20.16 -21.67
C THR A 51 -0.32 -20.65 -21.05
N VAL A 52 0.52 -21.36 -21.80
CA VAL A 52 1.81 -21.88 -21.32
C VAL A 52 2.85 -20.77 -21.18
N PHE A 53 2.85 -19.77 -22.06
CA PHE A 53 3.85 -18.70 -22.08
C PHE A 53 3.55 -17.52 -21.14
N VAL A 54 2.29 -17.29 -20.76
CA VAL A 54 1.89 -16.25 -19.77
C VAL A 54 2.75 -16.28 -18.50
N PRO A 55 2.94 -17.40 -17.79
CA PRO A 55 3.73 -17.42 -16.56
C PRO A 55 5.22 -17.07 -16.76
N PHE A 56 5.78 -17.23 -17.97
CA PHE A 56 7.18 -16.87 -18.27
C PHE A 56 7.37 -15.39 -18.61
N ILE A 57 6.28 -14.66 -18.89
CA ILE A 57 6.32 -13.21 -19.13
C ILE A 57 6.11 -12.45 -17.81
N ILE A 58 5.36 -13.03 -16.87
CA ILE A 58 5.08 -12.46 -15.54
C ILE A 58 6.17 -12.94 -14.57
N ASP A 59 7.43 -12.69 -14.90
CA ASP A 59 8.59 -12.91 -14.02
C ASP A 59 9.04 -11.58 -13.38
N ASP A 60 8.08 -10.73 -12.99
CA ASP A 60 8.40 -9.49 -12.30
C ASP A 60 8.26 -9.68 -10.78
N PRO A 61 9.35 -9.56 -9.99
CA PRO A 61 9.27 -9.50 -8.54
C PRO A 61 8.49 -8.27 -8.03
N MET A 62 8.12 -7.32 -8.91
CA MET A 62 7.17 -6.25 -8.59
C MET A 62 5.69 -6.67 -8.57
N SER A 63 5.37 -7.93 -8.86
CA SER A 63 4.11 -8.52 -8.40
C SER A 63 4.19 -8.75 -6.89
N GLN A 64 4.23 -7.67 -6.11
CA GLN A 64 3.62 -7.70 -4.79
C GLN A 64 2.13 -7.94 -5.05
N LYS A 65 1.74 -9.22 -5.18
CA LYS A 65 0.43 -9.67 -4.69
C LYS A 65 0.33 -9.02 -3.33
N GLY A 66 -0.54 -8.01 -3.21
CA GLY A 66 -0.59 -7.24 -1.97
C GLY A 66 -0.68 -8.19 -0.80
N MET A 67 0.07 -7.87 0.24
CA MET A 67 0.23 -8.76 1.37
C MET A 67 -1.13 -9.00 2.00
N GLY A 68 -1.68 -10.19 1.82
CA GLY A 68 -2.97 -10.58 2.37
C GLY A 68 -4.16 -9.82 1.78
N LYS A 69 -5.28 -10.51 1.65
CA LYS A 69 -6.56 -9.82 1.45
C LYS A 69 -7.04 -9.37 2.82
N VAL A 70 -7.08 -8.06 3.07
CA VAL A 70 -7.63 -7.50 4.31
C VAL A 70 -9.14 -7.50 4.18
N VAL A 71 -9.81 -8.26 5.07
CA VAL A 71 -11.25 -8.54 4.98
C VAL A 71 -12.09 -7.55 5.79
N ASP A 72 -11.50 -6.86 6.78
CA ASP A 72 -12.27 -6.07 7.76
C ASP A 72 -11.46 -4.87 8.31
N THR A 73 -11.03 -3.96 7.43
CA THR A 73 -10.19 -2.79 7.78
C THR A 73 -10.78 -1.90 8.86
N ASP A 74 -12.09 -1.66 8.81
CA ASP A 74 -12.75 -0.71 9.72
C ASP A 74 -12.76 -1.21 11.17
N ARG A 75 -12.91 -2.53 11.36
CA ARG A 75 -12.83 -3.14 12.69
C ARG A 75 -11.41 -3.15 13.24
N GLU A 76 -10.45 -3.57 12.42
CA GLU A 76 -9.04 -3.54 12.80
C GLU A 76 -8.58 -2.14 13.23
N PHE A 77 -9.10 -1.10 12.57
CA PHE A 77 -8.80 0.29 12.91
C PHE A 77 -9.45 0.75 14.21
N SER A 78 -10.72 0.40 14.42
CA SER A 78 -11.41 0.68 15.68
C SER A 78 -10.73 0.01 16.86
N ASP A 79 -10.24 -1.22 16.67
CA ASP A 79 -9.52 -1.97 17.70
C ASP A 79 -8.16 -1.34 17.98
N LEU A 80 -7.41 -0.94 16.94
CA LEU A 80 -6.15 -0.21 17.09
C LEU A 80 -6.33 1.07 17.92
N TYR A 81 -7.29 1.92 17.55
CA TYR A 81 -7.57 3.16 18.29
C TYR A 81 -8.03 2.89 19.73
N SER A 82 -8.86 1.86 19.93
CA SER A 82 -9.29 1.47 21.28
C SER A 82 -8.11 1.04 22.16
N ASN A 83 -7.19 0.25 21.62
CA ASN A 83 -6.01 -0.23 22.35
C ASN A 83 -5.02 0.89 22.63
N LEU A 84 -4.81 1.80 21.67
CA LEU A 84 -4.01 3.00 21.87
C LEU A 84 -4.59 3.88 22.98
N ASN A 85 -5.90 4.13 22.98
CA ASN A 85 -6.56 4.93 24.01
C ASN A 85 -6.56 4.28 25.40
N LYS A 86 -6.35 2.96 25.51
CA LYS A 86 -6.15 2.26 26.79
C LYS A 86 -4.68 2.16 27.21
N GLY A 87 -3.74 2.56 26.35
CA GLY A 87 -2.31 2.36 26.56
C GLY A 87 -1.90 0.88 26.63
N GLU A 88 -2.61 0.01 25.89
CA GLU A 88 -2.34 -1.43 25.78
C GLU A 88 -1.49 -1.73 24.55
N LEU A 89 -0.28 -1.13 24.49
CA LEU A 89 0.61 -1.25 23.32
C LEU A 89 1.00 -2.70 23.00
N ASP A 90 1.09 -3.56 24.01
CA ASP A 90 1.45 -4.98 23.86
C ASP A 90 0.38 -5.80 23.11
N GLN A 91 -0.85 -5.31 23.03
CA GLN A 91 -1.95 -5.95 22.31
C GLN A 91 -2.05 -5.48 20.85
N ILE A 92 -1.24 -4.50 20.45
CA ILE A 92 -1.22 -3.97 19.09
C ILE A 92 -0.33 -4.88 18.23
N ASP A 93 -0.87 -5.33 17.09
CA ASP A 93 -0.09 -6.09 16.13
C ASP A 93 1.06 -5.23 15.58
N ALA A 94 2.28 -5.78 15.61
CA ALA A 94 3.49 -5.14 15.12
C ALA A 94 3.39 -4.66 13.66
N LYS A 95 2.45 -5.20 12.86
CA LYS A 95 2.20 -4.73 11.50
C LYS A 95 1.78 -3.25 11.41
N TYR A 96 1.20 -2.68 12.47
CA TYR A 96 0.77 -1.28 12.52
C TYR A 96 1.85 -0.32 13.04
N LEU A 97 2.93 -0.85 13.65
CA LEU A 97 4.04 -0.04 14.11
C LEU A 97 4.90 0.35 12.90
N MET A 98 4.83 1.62 12.51
CA MET A 98 5.58 2.13 11.36
C MET A 98 6.98 2.59 11.76
N LYS A 99 7.12 3.21 12.94
CA LYS A 99 8.39 3.72 13.45
C LYS A 99 8.37 3.82 14.96
N GLU A 100 9.49 3.49 15.56
CA GLU A 100 9.79 3.71 16.97
C GLU A 100 10.99 4.66 17.07
N SER A 101 10.96 5.55 18.04
CA SER A 101 12.03 6.51 18.30
C SER A 101 12.15 6.75 19.80
N SER A 102 13.38 6.81 20.30
CA SER A 102 13.67 7.02 21.72
C SER A 102 14.67 8.15 21.87
N PHE A 103 14.36 9.08 22.76
CA PHE A 103 15.16 10.25 23.06
C PHE A 103 15.58 10.18 24.54
N SER A 104 16.78 9.65 24.79
CA SER A 104 17.34 9.49 26.13
C SER A 104 18.07 10.73 26.64
N ASN A 105 18.28 10.80 27.95
CA ASN A 105 19.01 11.88 28.65
C ASN A 105 18.37 13.26 28.54
N TYR A 106 17.04 13.32 28.49
CA TYR A 106 16.32 14.58 28.45
C TYR A 106 16.23 15.18 29.86
N GLN A 107 17.12 16.11 30.18
CA GLN A 107 17.23 16.72 31.52
C GLN A 107 16.29 17.91 31.74
N ASN A 108 15.66 18.39 30.68
CA ASN A 108 14.78 19.55 30.76
C ASN A 108 13.40 19.15 31.30
N GLN A 109 12.79 20.05 32.07
CA GLN A 109 11.49 19.81 32.69
C GLN A 109 10.31 20.13 31.76
N THR A 110 10.58 20.79 30.64
CA THR A 110 9.55 21.30 29.73
C THR A 110 9.91 21.00 28.29
N ILE A 111 8.97 20.41 27.56
CA ILE A 111 9.09 20.18 26.11
C ILE A 111 7.90 20.82 25.39
N ARG A 112 8.19 21.49 24.28
CA ARG A 112 7.17 22.01 23.37
C ARG A 112 6.96 21.02 22.24
N VAL A 113 5.70 20.77 21.88
CA VAL A 113 5.36 19.90 20.75
C VAL A 113 4.79 20.75 19.63
N GLU A 114 5.41 20.70 18.46
CA GLU A 114 5.01 21.47 17.29
C GLU A 114 4.76 20.52 16.10
N SER A 115 3.80 20.89 15.25
CA SER A 115 3.52 20.21 13.98
C SER A 115 3.99 21.11 12.84
N SER A 116 4.66 20.54 11.83
CA SER A 116 5.01 21.28 10.62
C SER A 116 3.83 21.54 9.69
N ASN A 117 2.69 20.89 9.94
CA ASN A 117 1.45 21.06 9.19
C ASN A 117 0.40 21.83 10.01
N ASN A 118 -0.44 22.60 9.30
CA ASN A 118 -1.56 23.36 9.85
C ASN A 118 -2.81 22.50 10.09
N ASP A 119 -2.85 21.28 9.54
CA ASP A 119 -3.90 20.32 9.86
C ASP A 119 -3.62 19.72 11.24
N GLY A 120 -4.57 19.92 12.15
CA GLY A 120 -4.45 19.54 13.54
C GLY A 120 -3.98 18.09 13.71
N SER A 121 -2.79 17.90 14.28
CA SER A 121 -2.28 16.56 14.57
C SER A 121 -2.70 16.15 15.98
N GLN A 122 -3.47 15.07 16.10
CA GLN A 122 -3.83 14.47 17.37
C GLN A 122 -2.68 13.58 17.86
N ILE A 123 -2.22 13.83 19.08
CA ILE A 123 -1.11 13.12 19.70
C ILE A 123 -1.61 12.50 21.00
N LEU A 124 -1.42 11.19 21.12
CA LEU A 124 -1.74 10.45 22.32
C LEU A 124 -0.53 10.47 23.27
N ILE A 125 -0.77 10.79 24.53
CA ILE A 125 0.27 10.92 25.54
C ILE A 125 -0.01 9.98 26.71
N GLU A 126 0.94 9.10 27.00
CA GLU A 126 0.98 8.30 28.21
C GLU A 126 2.09 8.79 29.13
N ARG A 127 1.75 8.98 30.42
CA ARG A 127 2.74 9.29 31.45
C ARG A 127 3.29 8.00 32.03
N LYS A 128 4.61 7.84 31.99
CA LYS A 128 5.31 6.70 32.58
C LYS A 128 5.28 6.78 34.10
N ALA A 129 5.14 5.63 34.75
CA ALA A 129 5.23 5.54 36.21
C ALA A 129 6.65 5.81 36.74
N VAL A 130 7.68 5.58 35.91
CA VAL A 130 9.09 5.77 36.24
C VAL A 130 9.63 6.98 35.48
N ASN A 131 10.33 7.87 36.18
CA ASN A 131 11.07 8.97 35.57
C ASN A 131 12.47 8.45 35.20
N ASP A 132 12.66 8.12 33.94
CA ASP A 132 13.89 7.58 33.35
C ASP A 132 14.55 8.57 32.37
N ASP A 133 14.11 9.83 32.41
CA ASP A 133 14.55 10.93 31.54
C ASP A 133 14.57 10.56 30.04
N THR A 134 13.71 9.62 29.64
CA THR A 134 13.62 9.12 28.28
C THR A 134 12.23 9.38 27.72
N ILE A 135 12.16 9.95 26.52
CA ILE A 135 10.91 10.12 25.79
C ILE A 135 10.85 9.05 24.71
N GLU A 136 9.82 8.22 24.75
CA GLU A 136 9.59 7.19 23.73
C GLU A 136 8.47 7.67 22.82
N ALA A 137 8.64 7.52 21.52
CA ALA A 137 7.67 7.91 20.53
C ALA A 137 7.44 6.76 19.55
N PHE A 138 6.16 6.45 19.36
CA PHE A 138 5.70 5.39 18.49
C PHE A 138 4.76 6.00 17.45
N ILE A 139 5.01 5.68 16.18
CA ILE A 139 4.14 6.06 15.09
C ILE A 139 3.40 4.80 14.66
N PHE A 140 2.09 4.81 14.90
CA PHE A 140 1.19 3.79 14.43
C PHE A 140 0.48 4.30 13.19
N GLY A 141 0.28 3.43 12.22
CA GLY A 141 -0.51 3.78 11.06
C GLY A 141 -1.31 2.56 10.63
N ASN A 142 -2.58 2.78 10.34
CA ASN A 142 -3.20 1.98 9.31
C ASN A 142 -2.50 2.40 8.01
N GLY A 143 -2.27 1.46 7.10
CA GLY A 143 -1.72 1.86 5.84
C GLY A 143 -2.63 1.62 4.67
N LEU A 144 -2.04 1.83 3.50
CA LEU A 144 -2.75 2.03 2.26
C LEU A 144 -3.36 0.71 1.79
N ILE A 145 -4.69 0.59 1.81
CA ILE A 145 -5.39 -0.59 1.29
C ILE A 145 -6.05 -0.25 -0.03
N ILE A 146 -5.77 -1.07 -1.04
CA ILE A 146 -6.26 -0.84 -2.41
C ILE A 146 -6.85 -2.14 -2.95
N ASP A 147 -8.15 -2.15 -3.24
CA ASP A 147 -8.87 -3.37 -3.65
C ASP A 147 -8.66 -4.57 -2.70
N GLY A 148 -8.58 -4.27 -1.40
CA GLY A 148 -8.39 -5.25 -0.32
C GLY A 148 -6.94 -5.73 -0.14
N TYR A 149 -6.00 -5.16 -0.89
CA TYR A 149 -4.58 -5.47 -0.79
C TYR A 149 -3.84 -4.44 0.06
N ASP A 150 -2.98 -4.92 0.97
CA ASP A 150 -2.19 -4.07 1.85
C ASP A 150 -0.91 -3.52 1.18
N PHE A 151 -0.83 -2.19 1.06
CA PHE A 151 0.32 -1.40 0.60
C PHE A 151 0.90 -0.50 1.72
N SER A 152 0.55 -0.74 2.98
CA SER A 152 1.00 0.05 4.15
C SER A 152 2.50 0.26 4.20
N ARG A 153 3.28 -0.76 3.82
CA ARG A 153 4.75 -0.71 3.80
C ARG A 153 5.33 0.29 2.79
N LYS A 154 4.52 0.77 1.85
CA LYS A 154 4.92 1.79 0.89
C LYS A 154 4.79 3.19 1.47
N LEU A 155 3.97 3.41 2.50
CA LEU A 155 3.79 4.72 3.12
C LEU A 155 5.04 5.14 3.91
N LYS A 156 5.37 6.43 3.84
CA LYS A 156 6.43 7.02 4.63
C LYS A 156 5.88 7.41 6.01
N PRO A 157 6.48 6.97 7.12
CA PRO A 157 6.08 7.41 8.44
C PRO A 157 6.40 8.89 8.67
N TYR A 158 5.72 9.51 9.62
CA TYR A 158 6.10 10.84 10.11
C TYR A 158 7.54 10.85 10.64
N HIS A 159 8.19 12.00 10.52
CA HIS A 159 9.52 12.20 11.06
C HIS A 159 9.44 13.01 12.35
N LEU A 160 9.92 12.42 13.44
CA LEU A 160 9.99 13.07 14.74
C LEU A 160 11.42 13.52 14.96
N GLU A 161 11.58 14.79 15.30
CA GLU A 161 12.87 15.40 15.60
C GLU A 161 12.78 16.16 16.91
N LEU A 162 13.71 15.90 17.82
CA LEU A 162 13.85 16.61 19.08
C LEU A 162 15.07 17.51 19.00
N MET A 163 14.86 18.82 18.94
CA MET A 163 15.92 19.82 18.98
C MET A 163 15.72 20.73 20.18
N ASP A 164 16.75 20.82 21.03
CA ASP A 164 16.73 21.56 22.30
C ASP A 164 15.57 21.15 23.22
N ASN A 165 14.44 21.86 23.13
CA ASN A 165 13.22 21.61 23.90
C ASN A 165 11.98 21.50 23.02
N THR A 166 12.12 21.39 21.70
CA THR A 166 11.00 21.31 20.77
C THR A 166 11.00 19.96 20.08
N LEU A 167 9.93 19.19 20.29
CA LEU A 167 9.61 17.99 19.52
C LEU A 167 8.79 18.41 18.31
N THR A 168 9.40 18.34 17.14
CA THR A 168 8.75 18.69 15.88
C THR A 168 8.28 17.42 15.17
N ILE A 169 6.99 17.41 14.82
CA ILE A 169 6.37 16.36 14.01
C ILE A 169 6.32 16.84 12.58
N ASN A 170 7.18 16.24 11.76
CA ASN A 170 7.30 16.55 10.34
C ASN A 170 6.54 15.53 9.51
N LEU A 171 5.45 15.97 8.87
CA LEU A 171 4.75 15.16 7.87
C LEU A 171 5.58 15.11 6.57
N PRO A 172 5.59 13.98 5.85
CA PRO A 172 6.20 13.93 4.53
C PRO A 172 5.47 14.89 3.57
N HIS A 173 6.19 15.90 3.05
CA HIS A 173 5.63 17.01 2.26
C HIS A 173 4.72 16.61 1.10
N GLN A 174 4.98 15.46 0.47
CA GLN A 174 4.14 14.82 -0.53
C GLN A 174 4.70 13.43 -0.81
N GLN A 175 3.82 12.44 -0.92
CA GLN A 175 4.20 11.09 -1.30
C GLN A 175 3.39 10.63 -2.51
N ASP A 176 4.08 10.49 -3.65
CA ASP A 176 3.49 9.90 -4.85
C ASP A 176 3.65 8.39 -4.83
N ILE A 177 2.53 7.68 -4.94
CA ILE A 177 2.50 6.22 -5.05
C ILE A 177 1.94 5.86 -6.43
N ASN A 178 2.83 5.46 -7.33
CA ASN A 178 2.47 5.05 -8.69
C ASN A 178 2.09 3.56 -8.70
N LEU A 179 0.86 3.27 -9.13
CA LEU A 179 0.32 1.92 -9.16
C LEU A 179 -0.24 1.60 -10.53
N LEU A 180 0.00 0.37 -10.98
CA LEU A 180 -0.61 -0.18 -12.18
C LEU A 180 -1.54 -1.31 -11.76
N ILE A 181 -2.84 -1.10 -11.94
CA ILE A 181 -3.87 -2.07 -11.57
C ILE A 181 -4.39 -2.70 -12.87
N ALA A 182 -4.06 -3.97 -13.07
CA ALA A 182 -4.63 -4.77 -14.16
C ALA A 182 -5.93 -5.42 -13.67
N LYS A 183 -7.02 -5.19 -14.38
CA LYS A 183 -8.32 -5.85 -14.15
C LYS A 183 -8.64 -6.74 -15.33
N ALA A 184 -9.33 -7.85 -15.09
CA ALA A 184 -9.78 -8.72 -16.18
C ALA A 184 -10.79 -7.99 -17.08
N ASP A 185 -10.91 -8.43 -18.33
CA ASP A 185 -11.91 -7.86 -19.25
C ASP A 185 -13.33 -8.15 -18.77
N PHE A 186 -14.29 -7.30 -19.18
CA PHE A 186 -15.68 -7.36 -18.75
C PHE A 186 -16.30 -8.78 -18.78
N PRO A 187 -16.15 -9.59 -19.85
CA PRO A 187 -16.74 -10.93 -19.89
C PRO A 187 -16.19 -11.86 -18.81
N ILE A 188 -14.89 -11.77 -18.49
CA ILE A 188 -14.26 -12.61 -17.46
C ILE A 188 -14.82 -12.24 -16.08
N ARG A 189 -14.99 -10.95 -15.81
CA ARG A 189 -15.51 -10.43 -14.54
C ARG A 189 -16.94 -10.88 -14.24
N GLN A 190 -17.75 -11.10 -15.29
CA GLN A 190 -19.11 -11.65 -15.14
C GLN A 190 -19.12 -13.08 -14.59
N PHE A 191 -18.08 -13.87 -14.87
CA PHE A 191 -17.96 -15.25 -14.38
C PHE A 191 -17.19 -15.34 -13.06
N THR A 192 -16.22 -14.44 -12.82
CA THR A 192 -15.40 -14.46 -11.60
C THR A 192 -16.03 -13.71 -10.44
N GLY A 193 -17.03 -12.86 -10.69
CA GLY A 193 -17.65 -12.02 -9.66
C GLY A 193 -16.76 -10.85 -9.22
N GLU A 194 -15.70 -10.56 -9.99
CA GLU A 194 -14.85 -9.38 -9.75
C GLU A 194 -15.67 -8.08 -9.92
N SER A 195 -15.58 -7.20 -8.92
CA SER A 195 -16.31 -5.92 -8.91
C SER A 195 -16.05 -5.14 -10.19
N ILE A 196 -17.12 -4.64 -10.82
CA ILE A 196 -17.10 -3.81 -12.05
C ILE A 196 -16.56 -2.40 -11.76
N ILE A 197 -16.59 -1.97 -10.50
CA ILE A 197 -16.35 -0.61 -10.03
C ILE A 197 -14.85 -0.25 -10.05
N ASN A 198 -14.57 1.06 -10.06
CA ASN A 198 -13.24 1.63 -9.83
C ASN A 198 -12.58 1.02 -8.59
N PRO A 199 -11.23 0.98 -8.55
CA PRO A 199 -10.54 0.48 -7.38
C PRO A 199 -10.98 1.21 -6.12
N SER A 200 -11.26 0.45 -5.07
CA SER A 200 -11.50 1.00 -3.73
C SER A 200 -10.16 1.37 -3.12
N PHE A 201 -10.07 2.59 -2.58
CA PHE A 201 -8.92 3.06 -1.84
C PHE A 201 -9.36 3.38 -0.43
N SER A 202 -8.67 2.82 0.56
CA SER A 202 -8.78 3.20 1.96
C SER A 202 -7.41 3.60 2.46
N THR A 203 -7.36 4.77 3.09
CA THR A 203 -6.18 5.29 3.78
C THR A 203 -6.65 5.70 5.16
N GLY A 204 -5.86 5.42 6.18
CA GLY A 204 -6.01 5.99 7.49
C GLY A 204 -4.85 6.90 7.81
N ASP A 205 -5.09 7.72 8.83
CA ASP A 205 -4.10 8.62 9.35
C ASP A 205 -3.11 7.89 10.24
N GLN A 206 -1.90 8.43 10.33
CA GLN A 206 -0.89 7.96 11.28
C GLN A 206 -1.12 8.65 12.62
N VAL A 207 -1.10 7.86 13.68
CA VAL A 207 -1.23 8.31 15.07
C VAL A 207 0.15 8.36 15.71
N VAL A 208 0.46 9.49 16.34
CA VAL A 208 1.68 9.65 17.15
C VAL A 208 1.33 9.36 18.60
N TYR A 209 2.04 8.39 19.18
CA TYR A 209 1.92 8.00 20.58
C TYR A 209 3.21 8.33 21.32
N LEU A 210 3.13 9.15 22.36
CA LEU A 210 4.27 9.57 23.16
C LEU A 210 4.18 8.98 24.57
N ARG A 211 5.26 8.35 25.03
CA ARG A 211 5.44 7.96 26.43
C ARG A 211 6.47 8.86 27.06
N ILE A 212 6.03 9.67 28.02
CA ILE A 212 6.86 10.69 28.65
C ILE A 212 7.02 10.43 30.16
N PRO A 213 8.12 10.86 30.78
CA PRO A 213 8.25 10.89 32.23
C PRO A 213 7.15 11.72 32.90
N ASN A 214 6.75 11.35 34.11
CA ASN A 214 5.62 12.00 34.80
C ASN A 214 5.96 13.45 35.20
N ASN A 215 7.23 13.75 35.47
CA ASN A 215 7.75 15.08 35.80
C ASN A 215 7.91 16.01 34.60
N LEU A 216 7.68 15.54 33.37
CA LEU A 216 7.82 16.34 32.16
C LEU A 216 6.54 17.15 31.88
N GLU A 217 6.68 18.46 31.75
CA GLU A 217 5.64 19.38 31.32
C GLU A 217 5.62 19.52 29.80
N LEU A 218 4.42 19.43 29.23
CA LEU A 218 4.19 19.54 27.79
C LEU A 218 3.53 20.88 27.45
N ILE A 219 4.09 21.57 26.47
CA ILE A 219 3.50 22.78 25.89
C ILE A 219 3.05 22.45 24.47
N ALA A 220 1.75 22.49 24.22
CA ALA A 220 1.21 22.36 22.87
C ALA A 220 1.53 23.60 22.04
N GLY A 221 2.12 23.42 20.86
CA GLY A 221 2.23 24.46 19.84
C GLY A 221 0.91 24.67 19.10
N ASP A 222 0.93 25.59 18.15
CA ASP A 222 -0.23 25.85 17.31
C ASP A 222 -0.58 24.60 16.47
N HIS A 223 -1.88 24.30 16.33
CA HIS A 223 -2.39 23.14 15.58
C HIS A 223 -1.99 21.76 16.13
N VAL A 224 -1.64 21.65 17.41
CA VAL A 224 -1.37 20.37 18.07
C VAL A 224 -2.44 20.10 19.13
N PHE A 225 -3.08 18.93 19.04
CA PHE A 225 -4.04 18.47 20.04
C PHE A 225 -3.43 17.34 20.87
N LEU A 226 -3.17 17.64 22.13
CA LEU A 226 -2.62 16.69 23.10
C LEU A 226 -3.76 15.98 23.83
N GLU A 227 -3.86 14.67 23.67
CA GLU A 227 -4.81 13.82 24.39
C GLU A 227 -4.05 12.94 25.38
N PHE A 228 -4.37 13.10 26.66
CA PHE A 228 -3.75 12.33 27.73
C PHE A 228 -4.54 11.05 27.96
N ILE A 229 -3.84 9.93 27.98
CA ILE A 229 -4.41 8.63 28.31
C ILE A 229 -4.34 8.45 29.82
N GLU A 230 -5.51 8.35 30.45
CA GLU A 230 -5.63 7.98 31.86
C GLU A 230 -5.57 6.46 32.00
N LYS A 231 -4.72 5.98 32.90
CA LYS A 231 -4.51 4.56 33.20
C LYS A 231 -4.77 4.29 34.66
#